data_AF-A0A8X7S2Y6-F1
#
_entry.id   AF-A0A8X7S2Y6-F1
#
_cell.length_a   1.000
_cell.length_b   1.000
_cell.length_c   1.000
_cell.angle_alpha   90.00
_cell.angle_beta   90.00
_cell.angle_gamma   90.00
#
_symmetry.space_group_name_H-M   'P 1'
#
loop_
_entity.id
_entity.type
_entity.pdbx_description
1 polymer ?
#
loop_
_entity_poly.entity_id
_entity_poly.type
_entity_poly.pdbx_seq_one_letter_code
_entity_poly.pdbx_strand_id
1 'polypeptide(L)'
;MLRSKLPSDLNTSVVVGKWYVPFIFVKERDAKVQIKRSTYYSMTLRKSWEEVYSCGKVDYNEEHGEGEGEVEVDVEVESELVKLEGQVIQKETRGVDENGVAWFEIAGRKIGLRSMVVEKMKSEEERFGWSKETDDIKSSIKRSHRFEGTAMLWQSYKCYVLVETFELKRMDGSLVLTYEFRHADMLKTKWD
;
A
#
# COMPACT_ATOMS: atom_id res chain seq x y z
N MET A 1 14.68 -9.91 12.42
CA MET A 1 13.24 -9.58 12.64
C MET A 1 12.53 -9.77 11.30
N LEU A 2 11.37 -10.44 11.21
CA LEU A 2 10.72 -10.72 9.91
C LEU A 2 10.34 -9.42 9.14
N ARG A 3 10.18 -8.31 9.86
CA ARG A 3 9.73 -7.01 9.34
C ARG A 3 10.76 -6.20 8.56
N SER A 4 12.05 -6.45 8.75
CA SER A 4 13.11 -5.81 7.96
C SER A 4 13.30 -6.43 6.58
N LYS A 5 12.58 -7.52 6.26
CA LYS A 5 12.68 -8.19 4.96
C LYS A 5 11.96 -7.36 3.89
N LEU A 6 12.69 -6.95 2.87
CA LEU A 6 12.14 -6.35 1.65
C LEU A 6 11.92 -7.45 0.59
N PRO A 7 11.01 -7.24 -0.38
CA PRO A 7 10.89 -8.12 -1.53
C PRO A 7 12.19 -8.14 -2.35
N SER A 8 12.66 -9.33 -2.74
CA SER A 8 13.87 -9.49 -3.55
C SER A 8 13.69 -8.85 -4.93
N ASP A 9 12.54 -9.10 -5.54
CA ASP A 9 12.24 -8.76 -6.92
C ASP A 9 10.94 -7.94 -7.02
N LEU A 10 10.80 -7.21 -8.11
CA LEU A 10 9.68 -6.30 -8.36
C LEU A 10 8.32 -7.01 -8.45
N ASN A 11 8.32 -8.30 -8.82
CA ASN A 11 7.10 -9.10 -8.98
C ASN A 11 6.81 -9.99 -7.76
N THR A 12 7.52 -9.80 -6.65
CA THR A 12 7.39 -10.64 -5.46
C THR A 12 6.72 -9.89 -4.31
N SER A 13 5.94 -10.63 -3.53
CA SER A 13 5.41 -10.16 -2.24
C SER A 13 5.98 -11.02 -1.12
N VAL A 14 6.40 -10.39 -0.03
CA VAL A 14 6.95 -11.07 1.14
C VAL A 14 6.06 -10.85 2.35
N VAL A 15 5.76 -11.94 3.08
CA VAL A 15 5.04 -11.83 4.35
C VAL A 15 6.01 -11.44 5.46
N VAL A 16 5.69 -10.35 6.14
CA VAL A 16 6.52 -9.76 7.19
C VAL A 16 5.86 -9.73 8.56
N GLY A 17 4.57 -10.05 8.63
CA GLY A 17 3.84 -10.21 9.88
C GLY A 17 2.59 -11.08 9.72
N LYS A 18 2.26 -11.84 10.77
CA LYS A 18 1.01 -12.58 10.89
C LYS A 18 0.54 -12.56 12.34
N TRP A 19 -0.73 -12.25 12.56
CA TRP A 19 -1.37 -12.32 13.87
C TRP A 19 -2.87 -12.58 13.72
N TYR A 20 -3.54 -12.87 14.83
CA TYR A 20 -4.99 -13.07 14.84
C TYR A 20 -5.69 -11.85 15.43
N VAL A 21 -6.87 -11.54 14.88
CA VAL A 21 -7.78 -10.52 15.38
C VAL A 21 -9.04 -11.23 15.89
N PRO A 22 -9.29 -11.25 17.21
CA PRO A 22 -10.51 -11.82 17.77
C PRO A 22 -11.79 -11.19 17.19
N PHE A 23 -12.84 -11.99 16.99
CA PHE A 23 -14.10 -11.52 16.40
C PHE A 23 -14.73 -10.32 17.12
N ILE A 24 -14.47 -10.14 18.43
CA ILE A 24 -14.99 -9.01 19.22
C ILE A 24 -14.54 -7.63 18.66
N PHE A 25 -13.43 -7.61 17.92
CA PHE A 25 -12.90 -6.41 17.28
C PHE A 25 -13.39 -6.22 15.83
N VAL A 26 -14.17 -7.17 15.30
CA VAL A 26 -14.64 -7.18 13.91
C VAL A 26 -16.17 -7.24 13.90
N LYS A 27 -16.82 -6.29 13.23
CA LYS A 27 -18.27 -6.20 13.06
C LYS A 27 -18.62 -6.53 11.62
N GLU A 28 -18.73 -7.81 11.30
CA GLU A 28 -19.07 -8.26 9.95
C GLU A 28 -20.51 -8.74 9.85
N ARG A 29 -21.01 -9.43 10.87
CA ARG A 29 -22.33 -10.10 10.88
C ARG A 29 -22.91 -10.13 12.28
N ASP A 30 -24.08 -10.76 12.42
CA ASP A 30 -24.58 -11.17 13.73
C ASP A 30 -23.52 -11.98 14.49
N ALA A 31 -23.33 -11.67 15.77
CA ALA A 31 -22.27 -12.23 16.59
C ALA A 31 -22.36 -13.77 16.70
N LYS A 32 -23.56 -14.36 16.77
CA LYS A 32 -23.71 -15.82 16.87
C LYS A 32 -23.25 -16.51 15.59
N VAL A 33 -23.53 -15.91 14.43
CA VAL A 33 -23.09 -16.43 13.13
C VAL A 33 -21.58 -16.25 12.97
N GLN A 34 -21.06 -15.08 13.35
CA GLN A 34 -19.66 -14.74 13.23
C GLN A 34 -18.78 -15.63 14.11
N ILE A 35 -19.16 -15.89 15.37
CA ILE A 35 -18.44 -16.82 16.25
C ILE A 35 -18.35 -18.22 15.65
N LYS A 36 -19.43 -18.72 15.03
CA LYS A 36 -19.44 -20.06 14.43
C LYS A 36 -18.54 -20.18 13.20
N ARG A 37 -18.40 -19.10 12.41
CA ARG A 37 -17.68 -19.11 11.13
C ARG A 37 -16.24 -18.60 11.24
N SER A 38 -16.02 -17.61 12.11
CA SER A 38 -14.77 -16.86 12.26
C SER A 38 -14.63 -16.33 13.69
N THR A 39 -14.35 -17.21 14.65
CA THR A 39 -13.97 -16.81 16.03
C THR A 39 -12.77 -15.87 16.04
N TYR A 40 -11.87 -16.07 15.09
CA TYR A 40 -10.72 -15.22 14.82
C TYR A 40 -10.69 -14.85 13.34
N TYR A 41 -10.02 -13.76 13.05
CA TYR A 41 -9.61 -13.39 11.70
C TYR A 41 -8.09 -13.45 11.65
N SER A 42 -7.52 -13.84 10.52
CA SER A 42 -6.08 -13.75 10.33
C SER A 42 -5.75 -12.40 9.72
N MET A 43 -4.76 -11.73 10.29
CA MET A 43 -4.13 -10.54 9.73
C MET A 43 -2.77 -10.93 9.17
N THR A 44 -2.51 -10.59 7.92
CA THR A 44 -1.20 -10.78 7.29
C THR A 44 -0.69 -9.43 6.81
N LEU A 45 0.51 -9.05 7.23
CA LEU A 45 1.22 -7.89 6.69
C LEU A 45 2.20 -8.36 5.61
N ARG A 46 2.08 -7.78 4.42
CA ARG A 46 2.92 -8.07 3.26
C ARG A 46 3.66 -6.81 2.80
N LYS A 47 4.82 -6.99 2.19
CA LYS A 47 5.50 -5.94 1.43
C LYS A 47 5.58 -6.32 -0.05
N SER A 48 5.47 -5.35 -0.93
CA SER A 48 5.67 -5.47 -2.37
C SER A 48 6.16 -4.16 -2.97
N TRP A 49 6.72 -4.22 -4.18
CA TRP A 49 7.04 -3.04 -4.98
C TRP A 49 5.90 -2.80 -5.99
N GLU A 50 5.39 -1.57 -6.07
CA GLU A 50 4.36 -1.17 -7.03
C GLU A 50 4.94 -0.13 -7.99
N GLU A 51 4.79 -0.35 -9.31
CA GLU A 51 5.24 0.62 -10.32
C GLU A 51 4.39 1.88 -10.24
N VAL A 52 5.04 3.04 -10.10
CA VAL A 52 4.36 4.35 -9.99
C VAL A 52 4.72 5.30 -11.12
N TYR A 53 5.79 5.00 -11.85
CA TYR A 53 6.22 5.78 -13.01
C TYR A 53 7.00 4.89 -13.97
N SER A 54 6.78 5.09 -15.27
CA SER A 54 7.63 4.51 -16.31
C SER A 54 7.73 5.46 -17.50
N CYS A 55 8.92 5.54 -18.09
CA CYS A 55 9.16 6.25 -19.35
C CYS A 55 10.14 5.47 -20.22
N GLY A 56 10.01 5.63 -21.53
CA GLY A 56 10.98 5.12 -22.50
C GLY A 56 11.96 6.21 -22.91
N LYS A 57 13.03 5.83 -23.61
CA LYS A 57 13.86 6.80 -24.34
C LYS A 57 12.95 7.58 -25.28
N VAL A 58 12.95 8.90 -25.11
CA VAL A 58 12.31 9.81 -26.08
C VAL A 58 13.32 10.01 -27.20
N ASP A 59 12.90 9.84 -28.45
CA ASP A 59 13.71 10.16 -29.64
C ASP A 59 13.97 11.68 -29.67
N TYR A 60 14.92 12.15 -28.87
CA TYR A 60 15.38 13.54 -28.92
C TYR A 60 16.36 13.68 -30.09
N ASN A 61 15.99 14.51 -31.07
CA ASN A 61 16.88 14.94 -32.14
C ASN A 61 18.13 15.62 -31.55
N GLU A 62 19.29 15.29 -32.11
CA GLU A 62 20.68 15.53 -31.63
C GLU A 62 21.13 17.00 -31.42
N GLU A 63 20.26 17.99 -31.21
CA GLU A 63 20.69 19.42 -31.16
C GLU A 63 20.86 20.02 -29.76
N HIS A 64 20.60 19.31 -28.65
CA HIS A 64 20.76 19.87 -27.30
C HIS A 64 21.57 18.95 -26.37
N GLY A 65 22.89 19.12 -26.41
CA GLY A 65 23.88 18.38 -25.64
C GLY A 65 24.04 18.79 -24.17
N GLU A 66 22.97 18.88 -23.38
CA GLU A 66 23.01 18.94 -21.91
C GLU A 66 21.67 18.40 -21.34
N GLY A 67 21.57 17.08 -21.12
CA GLY A 67 20.34 16.47 -20.58
C GLY A 67 20.11 15.00 -20.94
N GLU A 68 20.94 14.44 -21.82
CA GLU A 68 20.90 13.02 -22.16
C GLU A 68 21.22 12.18 -20.92
N GLY A 69 20.19 11.59 -20.31
CA GLY A 69 20.35 10.70 -19.16
C GLY A 69 19.76 11.20 -17.84
N GLU A 70 19.07 12.34 -17.81
CA GLU A 70 18.32 12.78 -16.62
C GLU A 70 16.82 12.50 -16.78
N VAL A 71 16.22 11.82 -15.80
CA VAL A 71 14.78 11.53 -15.75
C VAL A 71 14.19 12.20 -14.51
N GLU A 72 13.25 13.10 -14.74
CA GLU A 72 12.44 13.72 -13.69
C GLU A 72 11.17 12.91 -13.44
N VAL A 73 10.99 12.48 -12.19
CA VAL A 73 9.78 11.83 -11.69
C VAL A 73 9.02 12.86 -10.86
N ASP A 74 7.80 13.19 -11.28
CA ASP A 74 6.82 13.95 -10.51
C ASP A 74 5.47 13.22 -10.61
N VAL A 75 5.15 12.42 -9.59
CA VAL A 75 3.90 11.64 -9.53
C VAL A 75 3.25 11.76 -8.17
N GLU A 76 1.92 11.75 -8.14
CA GLU A 76 1.14 11.65 -6.91
C GLU A 76 0.62 10.23 -6.71
N VAL A 77 0.77 9.70 -5.50
CA VAL A 77 0.24 8.37 -5.13
C VAL A 77 -0.64 8.47 -3.91
N GLU A 78 -1.72 7.69 -3.85
CA GLU A 78 -2.54 7.60 -2.62
C GLU A 78 -1.75 6.89 -1.51
N SER A 79 -1.48 7.62 -0.42
CA SER A 79 -0.70 7.12 0.72
C SER A 79 -1.41 5.98 1.43
N GLU A 80 -2.75 6.00 1.44
CA GLU A 80 -3.59 4.99 2.08
C GLU A 80 -4.71 4.52 1.14
N LEU A 81 -4.69 3.24 0.74
CA LEU A 81 -5.73 2.62 -0.10
C LEU A 81 -6.42 1.50 0.66
N VAL A 82 -7.75 1.48 0.66
CA VAL A 82 -8.53 0.44 1.35
C VAL A 82 -9.40 -0.29 0.34
N LYS A 83 -9.44 -1.62 0.46
CA LYS A 83 -10.25 -2.48 -0.41
C LYS A 83 -11.15 -3.37 0.46
N LEU A 84 -12.43 -3.43 0.14
CA LEU A 84 -13.38 -4.37 0.74
C LEU A 84 -13.57 -5.54 -0.22
N GLU A 85 -13.20 -6.75 0.21
CA GLU A 85 -13.24 -7.97 -0.60
C GLU A 85 -12.56 -7.77 -1.98
N GLY A 86 -11.46 -7.01 -2.01
CA GLY A 86 -10.68 -6.69 -3.21
C GLY A 86 -11.14 -5.47 -4.00
N GLN A 87 -12.29 -4.87 -3.67
CA GLN A 87 -12.79 -3.66 -4.35
C GLN A 87 -12.38 -2.40 -3.60
N VAL A 88 -11.75 -1.45 -4.30
CA VAL A 88 -11.36 -0.15 -3.73
C VAL A 88 -12.58 0.58 -3.21
N ILE A 89 -12.49 1.07 -1.96
CA ILE A 89 -13.53 1.90 -1.35
C ILE A 89 -13.02 3.33 -1.21
N GLN A 90 -13.90 4.28 -1.50
CA GLN A 90 -13.61 5.70 -1.38
C GLN A 90 -13.44 6.10 0.10
N LYS A 91 -12.82 7.25 0.37
CA LYS A 91 -12.56 7.68 1.74
C LYS A 91 -13.85 8.12 2.45
N GLU A 92 -14.79 8.67 1.70
CA GLU A 92 -16.07 9.19 2.16
C GLU A 92 -16.96 8.08 2.71
N THR A 93 -16.73 6.83 2.30
CA THR A 93 -17.44 5.66 2.83
C THR A 93 -16.76 5.05 4.08
N ARG A 94 -15.78 5.76 4.64
CA ARG A 94 -15.06 5.40 5.87
C ARG A 94 -15.45 6.38 6.98
N GLY A 95 -15.71 5.87 8.18
CA GLY A 95 -16.02 6.71 9.32
C GLY A 95 -15.91 5.94 10.64
N VAL A 96 -15.57 6.64 11.71
CA VAL A 96 -15.58 6.07 13.07
C VAL A 96 -16.86 6.50 13.76
N ASP A 97 -17.63 5.55 14.26
CA ASP A 97 -18.84 5.86 15.02
C ASP A 97 -18.56 6.21 16.48
N GLU A 98 -19.60 6.63 17.21
CA GLU A 98 -19.54 6.95 18.64
C GLU A 98 -19.06 5.78 19.52
N ASN A 99 -19.13 4.56 19.01
CA ASN A 99 -18.69 3.34 19.70
C ASN A 99 -17.23 2.99 19.37
N GLY A 100 -16.50 3.85 18.65
CA GLY A 100 -15.12 3.60 18.24
C GLY A 100 -15.01 2.47 17.24
N VAL A 101 -15.98 2.31 16.33
CA VAL A 101 -15.92 1.36 15.22
C VAL A 101 -15.65 2.10 13.92
N ALA A 102 -14.52 1.80 13.27
CA ALA A 102 -14.20 2.21 11.91
C ALA A 102 -14.99 1.35 10.92
N TRP A 103 -15.95 1.96 10.23
CA TRP A 103 -16.80 1.34 9.23
C TRP A 103 -16.21 1.48 7.83
N PHE A 104 -16.37 0.43 7.03
CA PHE A 104 -15.96 0.34 5.64
C PHE A 104 -17.11 -0.24 4.82
N GLU A 105 -17.55 0.50 3.80
CA GLU A 105 -18.75 0.14 3.06
C GLU A 105 -18.60 0.35 1.54
N ILE A 106 -19.09 -0.60 0.76
CA ILE A 106 -19.24 -0.50 -0.69
C ILE A 106 -20.39 -1.38 -1.17
N ALA A 107 -21.25 -0.84 -2.04
CA ALA A 107 -22.36 -1.57 -2.67
C ALA A 107 -23.22 -2.38 -1.67
N GLY A 108 -23.55 -1.80 -0.51
CA GLY A 108 -24.35 -2.43 0.55
C GLY A 108 -23.63 -3.51 1.38
N ARG A 109 -22.35 -3.79 1.10
CA ARG A 109 -21.49 -4.62 1.94
C ARG A 109 -20.79 -3.73 2.95
N LYS A 110 -20.88 -4.08 4.23
CA LYS A 110 -20.35 -3.28 5.34
C LYS A 110 -19.55 -4.13 6.30
N ILE A 111 -18.41 -3.64 6.73
CA ILE A 111 -17.64 -4.19 7.85
C ILE A 111 -17.19 -3.09 8.78
N GLY A 112 -17.20 -3.37 10.08
CA GLY A 112 -16.59 -2.52 11.10
C GLY A 112 -15.35 -3.17 11.70
N LEU A 113 -14.33 -2.39 11.98
CA LEU A 113 -13.23 -2.76 12.87
C LEU A 113 -13.24 -1.83 14.07
N ARG A 114 -13.03 -2.36 15.28
CA ARG A 114 -12.77 -1.49 16.44
C ARG A 114 -11.55 -0.62 16.12
N SER A 115 -11.63 0.68 16.41
CA SER A 115 -10.63 1.68 15.99
C SER A 115 -9.21 1.27 16.41
N MET A 116 -9.06 0.68 17.59
CA MET A 116 -7.78 0.15 18.09
C MET A 116 -7.08 -0.82 17.12
N VAL A 117 -7.82 -1.56 16.28
CA VAL A 117 -7.22 -2.44 15.27
C VAL A 117 -6.60 -1.61 14.15
N VAL A 118 -7.32 -0.59 13.68
CA VAL A 118 -6.85 0.33 12.62
C VAL A 118 -5.71 1.21 13.15
N GLU A 119 -5.85 1.75 14.35
CA GLU A 119 -4.80 2.51 15.05
C GLU A 119 -3.54 1.66 15.25
N LYS A 120 -3.69 0.37 15.58
CA LYS A 120 -2.54 -0.53 15.68
C LYS A 120 -1.86 -0.73 14.33
N MET A 121 -2.59 -0.85 13.22
CA MET A 121 -1.98 -0.92 11.89
C MET A 121 -1.17 0.34 11.60
N LYS A 122 -1.77 1.52 11.81
CA LYS A 122 -1.11 2.82 11.57
C LYS A 122 0.12 3.01 12.44
N SER A 123 0.01 2.75 13.74
CA SER A 123 1.15 2.83 14.66
C SER A 123 2.26 1.84 14.31
N GLU A 124 1.91 0.67 13.79
CA GLU A 124 2.90 -0.26 13.27
C GLU A 124 3.64 0.32 12.06
N GLU A 125 3.00 1.02 11.13
CA GLU A 125 3.68 1.67 10.00
C GLU A 125 4.53 2.87 10.44
N GLU A 126 4.01 3.71 11.32
CA GLU A 126 4.71 4.89 11.87
C GLU A 126 6.02 4.53 12.55
N ARG A 127 6.02 3.42 13.32
CA ARG A 127 7.24 2.89 13.96
C ARG A 127 8.33 2.49 12.96
N PHE A 128 7.96 2.25 11.71
CA PHE A 128 8.88 1.83 10.64
C PHE A 128 9.14 2.94 9.62
N GLY A 129 8.87 4.19 10.01
CA GLY A 129 9.23 5.38 9.23
C GLY A 129 8.13 5.87 8.30
N TRP A 130 6.96 5.21 8.26
CA TRP A 130 5.84 5.74 7.50
C TRP A 130 5.28 6.98 8.19
N SER A 131 5.33 8.12 7.51
CA SER A 131 4.64 9.32 7.96
C SER A 131 3.84 9.90 6.83
N LYS A 132 2.64 10.36 7.16
CA LYS A 132 1.86 11.17 6.24
C LYS A 132 2.44 12.59 6.25
N GLU A 133 2.99 13.06 5.13
CA GLU A 133 3.62 14.39 5.04
C GLU A 133 2.63 15.53 5.32
N THR A 134 1.35 15.35 4.94
CA THR A 134 0.27 16.32 5.14
C THR A 134 -1.05 15.63 5.50
N ASP A 135 -2.11 16.38 5.78
CA ASP A 135 -3.47 15.82 5.89
C ASP A 135 -4.02 15.32 4.53
N ASP A 136 -3.29 15.54 3.43
CA ASP A 136 -3.67 15.07 2.10
C ASP A 136 -3.50 13.56 1.96
N ILE A 137 -4.45 12.95 1.26
CA ILE A 137 -4.51 11.50 1.05
C ILE A 137 -3.42 11.04 0.08
N LYS A 138 -2.77 12.00 -0.59
CA LYS A 138 -1.78 11.77 -1.62
C LYS A 138 -0.41 12.22 -1.15
N SER A 139 0.59 11.43 -1.48
CA SER A 139 1.99 11.77 -1.33
C SER A 139 2.58 12.07 -2.70
N SER A 140 3.34 13.16 -2.81
CA SER A 140 4.08 13.49 -4.04
C SER A 140 5.44 12.83 -4.03
N ILE A 141 5.79 12.14 -5.11
CA ILE A 141 7.11 11.59 -5.36
C ILE A 141 7.79 12.52 -6.37
N LYS A 142 8.74 13.33 -5.88
CA LYS A 142 9.56 14.23 -6.70
C LYS A 142 11.03 13.86 -6.61
N ARG A 143 11.60 13.38 -7.71
CA ARG A 143 13.00 12.96 -7.80
C ARG A 143 13.54 13.18 -9.21
N SER A 144 14.75 13.72 -9.31
CA SER A 144 15.56 13.61 -10.53
C SER A 144 16.53 12.43 -10.37
N HIS A 145 16.61 11.58 -11.39
CA HIS A 145 17.56 10.48 -11.46
C HIS A 145 18.42 10.62 -12.71
N ARG A 146 19.73 10.55 -12.51
CA ARG A 146 20.70 10.53 -13.60
C ARG A 146 21.15 9.11 -13.88
N PHE A 147 21.14 8.71 -15.14
CA PHE A 147 21.72 7.46 -15.59
C PHE A 147 23.25 7.54 -15.48
N GLU A 148 23.86 6.63 -14.72
CA GLU A 148 25.31 6.61 -14.48
C GLU A 148 26.10 5.96 -15.64
N GLY A 149 25.41 5.37 -16.62
CA GLY A 149 26.02 4.81 -17.83
C GLY A 149 26.04 5.78 -19.01
N THR A 150 26.50 5.32 -20.18
CA THR A 150 26.41 6.12 -21.40
C THR A 150 24.93 6.35 -21.74
N ALA A 151 24.49 7.60 -21.75
CA ALA A 151 23.09 7.98 -21.92
C ALA A 151 22.41 7.41 -23.18
N MET A 152 23.19 7.06 -24.21
CA MET A 152 22.68 6.42 -25.42
C MET A 152 22.20 4.97 -25.21
N LEU A 153 22.57 4.31 -24.11
CA LEU A 153 22.39 2.87 -23.90
C LEU A 153 21.10 2.46 -23.17
N TRP A 154 20.41 3.38 -22.49
CA TRP A 154 19.17 3.03 -21.80
C TRP A 154 17.95 3.17 -22.74
N GLN A 155 16.99 2.28 -22.59
CA GLN A 155 15.74 2.15 -23.34
C GLN A 155 14.53 2.54 -22.50
N SER A 156 14.54 2.25 -21.20
CA SER A 156 13.45 2.64 -20.31
C SER A 156 13.89 2.87 -18.88
N TYR A 157 13.13 3.71 -18.19
CA TYR A 157 13.24 3.97 -16.77
C TYR A 157 11.93 3.64 -16.09
N LYS A 158 12.02 3.02 -14.91
CA LYS A 158 10.87 2.69 -14.07
C LYS A 158 11.15 3.04 -12.61
N CYS A 159 10.14 3.58 -11.94
CA CYS A 159 10.15 3.89 -10.52
C CYS A 159 9.07 3.08 -9.81
N TYR A 160 9.43 2.53 -8.65
CA TYR A 160 8.59 1.71 -7.81
C TYR A 160 8.54 2.26 -6.40
N VAL A 161 7.39 2.14 -5.76
CA VAL A 161 7.20 2.48 -4.34
C VAL A 161 7.02 1.22 -3.51
N LEU A 162 7.53 1.22 -2.29
CA LEU A 162 7.25 0.15 -1.34
C LEU A 162 5.80 0.27 -0.85
N VAL A 163 5.05 -0.83 -0.95
CA VAL A 163 3.68 -0.94 -0.43
C VAL A 163 3.66 -1.96 0.69
N GLU A 164 3.14 -1.56 1.86
CA GLU A 164 2.81 -2.47 2.95
C GLU A 164 1.31 -2.73 2.98
N THR A 165 0.91 -4.00 2.90
CA THR A 165 -0.47 -4.45 2.72
C THR A 165 -0.92 -5.29 3.92
N PHE A 166 -1.88 -4.77 4.67
CA PHE A 166 -2.59 -5.50 5.72
C PHE A 166 -3.79 -6.23 5.11
N GLU A 167 -3.76 -7.55 5.14
CA GLU A 167 -4.86 -8.40 4.68
C GLU A 167 -5.58 -9.06 5.85
N LEU A 168 -6.84 -8.67 6.08
CA LEU A 168 -7.74 -9.31 7.03
C LEU A 168 -8.52 -10.41 6.32
N LYS A 169 -8.38 -11.66 6.78
CA LYS A 169 -9.06 -12.83 6.24
C LYS A 169 -9.89 -13.55 7.29
N ARG A 170 -11.02 -14.12 6.86
CA ARG A 170 -11.84 -15.03 7.65
C ARG A 170 -11.08 -16.35 7.91
N MET A 171 -11.60 -17.19 8.80
CA MET A 171 -11.00 -18.52 9.05
C MET A 171 -11.06 -19.44 7.83
N ASP A 172 -12.04 -19.27 6.95
CA ASP A 172 -12.14 -20.00 5.67
C ASP A 172 -11.14 -19.50 4.61
N GLY A 173 -10.30 -18.51 4.94
CA GLY A 173 -9.28 -17.95 4.06
C GLY A 173 -9.79 -16.84 3.13
N SER A 174 -11.10 -16.56 3.12
CA SER A 174 -11.65 -15.49 2.28
C SER A 174 -11.18 -14.11 2.74
N LEU A 175 -10.81 -13.26 1.77
CA LEU A 175 -10.41 -11.88 2.01
C LEU A 175 -11.61 -11.03 2.41
N VAL A 176 -11.40 -10.18 3.41
CA VAL A 176 -12.42 -9.29 3.95
C VAL A 176 -12.05 -7.84 3.68
N LEU A 177 -10.88 -7.42 4.17
CA LEU A 177 -10.40 -6.06 4.07
C LEU A 177 -8.92 -6.10 3.71
N THR A 178 -8.52 -5.20 2.82
CA THR A 178 -7.13 -4.86 2.58
C THR A 178 -6.91 -3.40 2.94
N TYR A 179 -5.84 -3.10 3.67
CA TYR A 179 -5.37 -1.74 3.94
C TYR A 179 -3.93 -1.61 3.46
N GLU A 180 -3.70 -0.75 2.48
CA GLU A 180 -2.42 -0.53 1.83
C GLU A 180 -1.83 0.82 2.24
N PHE A 181 -0.55 0.81 2.61
CA PHE A 181 0.25 1.99 2.90
C PHE A 181 1.36 2.09 1.85
N ARG A 182 1.39 3.22 1.13
CA ARG A 182 2.49 3.53 0.20
C ARG A 182 3.52 4.38 0.92
N HIS A 183 4.77 3.94 0.87
CA HIS A 183 5.92 4.62 1.50
C HIS A 183 6.64 5.43 0.42
N ALA A 184 6.16 6.66 0.17
CA ALA A 184 6.62 7.51 -0.95
C ALA A 184 8.11 7.89 -0.88
N ASP A 185 8.72 7.76 0.30
CA ASP A 185 10.14 7.91 0.58
C ASP A 185 10.96 6.64 0.28
N MET A 186 10.32 5.47 0.27
CA MET A 186 10.93 4.17 -0.01
C MET A 186 10.76 3.79 -1.48
N LEU A 187 11.72 4.24 -2.30
CA LEU A 187 11.71 4.04 -3.75
C LEU A 187 12.71 2.98 -4.20
N LYS A 188 12.38 2.32 -5.30
CA LYS A 188 13.31 1.47 -6.07
C LYS A 188 13.19 1.84 -7.53
N THR A 189 14.32 1.94 -8.22
CA THR A 189 14.35 2.31 -9.64
C THR A 189 14.97 1.21 -10.47
N LYS A 190 14.61 1.16 -11.76
CA LYS A 190 15.18 0.23 -12.73
C LYS A 190 15.39 0.96 -14.05
N TRP A 191 16.59 0.82 -14.58
CA TRP A 191 16.94 1.22 -15.94
C TRP A 191 17.11 -0.06 -16.76
N ASP A 192 16.50 -0.11 -17.94
CA ASP A 192 16.71 -1.12 -18.99
C ASP A 192 17.30 -0.44 -20.21
#